data_AF-A0A1G8B3D7-F1
#
_entry.id   AF-A0A1G8B3D7-F1
#
_cell.length_a   1.000
_cell.length_b   1.000
_cell.length_c   1.000
_cell.angle_alpha   90.00
_cell.angle_beta   90.00
_cell.angle_gamma   90.00
#
_symmetry.space_group_name_H-M   'P 1'
#
loop_
_entity.id
_entity.type
_entity.pdbx_description
1 polymer ?
#
loop_
_entity_poly.entity_id
_entity_poly.type
_entity_poly.pdbx_seq_one_letter_code
_entity_poly.pdbx_strand_id
1 'polypeptide(L)'
;MTMRSLDRDTKASVSQHGTEGASHVYPVARILSSQSVAIGASSVQSASINTRTVRLCSTVDVYIAFGDNPVATGASMLLPAGAVEYFQIDKGSKIACLRVFADGTLSVSAARI
;
A
#
# COMPACT_ATOMS: atom_id res chain seq x y z
N MET A 1 -65.50 9.16 -0.78
CA MET A 1 -64.86 8.15 0.08
C MET A 1 -63.62 7.67 -0.67
N THR A 2 -62.54 8.47 -0.69
CA THR A 2 -61.29 8.30 0.12
C THR A 2 -60.47 7.12 -0.44
N MET A 3 -59.19 7.16 -0.84
CA MET A 3 -58.07 8.10 -0.73
C MET A 3 -57.02 7.67 -1.79
N ARG A 4 -56.26 8.63 -2.32
CA ARG A 4 -54.97 8.40 -3.02
C ARG A 4 -53.97 7.75 -2.06
N SER A 5 -53.23 6.74 -2.50
CA SER A 5 -51.99 6.27 -1.87
C SER A 5 -50.93 6.15 -2.97
N LEU A 6 -50.25 7.24 -3.34
CA LEU A 6 -48.94 7.68 -2.82
C LEU A 6 -47.81 6.66 -3.11
N ASP A 7 -47.08 6.95 -4.18
CA ASP A 7 -45.71 6.50 -4.44
C ASP A 7 -44.86 6.65 -3.19
N ARG A 8 -44.32 5.54 -2.69
CA ARG A 8 -43.11 5.54 -1.85
C ARG A 8 -42.30 4.29 -2.12
N ASP A 9 -41.79 4.16 -3.33
CA ASP A 9 -40.48 3.52 -3.54
C ASP A 9 -39.39 4.49 -3.09
N THR A 10 -39.44 4.84 -1.80
CA THR A 10 -38.25 5.30 -1.10
C THR A 10 -37.34 4.08 -1.07
N LYS A 11 -36.34 4.03 -1.95
CA LYS A 11 -35.15 3.18 -1.80
C LYS A 11 -34.85 3.15 -0.31
N ALA A 12 -34.98 1.97 0.30
CA ALA A 12 -34.66 1.78 1.70
C ALA A 12 -33.29 2.42 1.92
N SER A 13 -33.27 3.55 2.62
CA SER A 13 -32.05 3.98 3.27
C SER A 13 -31.70 2.79 4.14
N VAL A 14 -30.63 2.09 3.79
CA VAL A 14 -29.97 1.19 4.72
C VAL A 14 -29.59 2.11 5.88
N SER A 15 -30.47 2.22 6.87
CA SER A 15 -30.06 2.67 8.19
C SER A 15 -29.04 1.62 8.58
N GLN A 16 -27.78 2.03 8.67
CA GLN A 16 -26.80 1.21 9.34
C GLN A 16 -27.30 1.10 10.77
N HIS A 17 -28.07 0.04 11.02
CA HIS A 17 -28.57 -0.29 12.34
C HIS A 17 -27.33 -0.48 13.19
N GLY A 18 -27.11 0.46 14.11
CA GLY A 18 -25.89 0.57 14.89
C GLY A 18 -25.53 -0.76 15.51
N THR A 19 -24.39 -1.32 15.09
CA THR A 19 -23.74 -2.39 15.85
C THR A 19 -23.02 -1.71 17.00
N GLU A 20 -23.78 -1.31 18.02
CA GLU A 20 -23.21 -0.85 19.28
C GLU A 20 -22.44 -2.03 19.90
N GLY A 21 -21.11 -2.01 19.76
CA GLY A 21 -20.23 -2.99 20.41
C GLY A 21 -19.06 -3.52 19.58
N ALA A 22 -18.96 -3.24 18.28
CA ALA A 22 -17.74 -3.55 17.53
C ALA A 22 -16.84 -2.31 17.51
N SER A 23 -15.67 -2.36 18.16
CA SER A 23 -14.64 -1.36 17.93
C SER A 23 -14.25 -1.42 16.45
N HIS A 24 -14.63 -0.39 15.70
CA HIS A 24 -14.29 -0.32 14.28
C HIS A 24 -12.82 0.06 14.15
N VAL A 25 -11.95 -0.95 14.14
CA VAL A 25 -10.51 -0.76 13.96
C VAL A 25 -10.20 -0.72 12.47
N TYR A 26 -9.81 0.44 11.97
CA TYR A 26 -9.32 0.64 10.60
C TYR A 26 -7.79 0.81 10.61
N PRO A 27 -7.08 0.39 9.55
CA PRO A 27 -5.69 0.78 9.37
C PRO A 27 -5.59 2.30 9.19
N VAL A 28 -4.55 2.90 9.77
CA VAL A 28 -4.27 4.35 9.64
C VAL A 28 -4.05 4.74 8.17
N ALA A 29 -3.50 3.83 7.36
CA ALA A 29 -3.27 4.06 5.94
C ALA A 29 -4.23 3.23 5.08
N ARG A 30 -4.86 3.86 4.10
CA ARG A 30 -5.59 3.15 3.04
C ARG A 30 -4.61 2.74 1.94
N ILE A 31 -4.54 1.44 1.64
CA ILE A 31 -3.82 0.92 0.47
C ILE A 31 -4.65 1.15 -0.79
N LEU A 32 -4.02 1.66 -1.84
CA LEU A 32 -4.67 2.01 -3.11
C LEU A 32 -4.30 1.05 -4.24
N SER A 33 -3.05 0.60 -4.28
CA SER A 33 -2.55 -0.41 -5.21
C SER A 33 -1.31 -1.08 -4.64
N SER A 34 -1.01 -2.28 -5.10
CA SER A 34 0.16 -3.05 -4.68
C SER A 34 0.82 -3.72 -5.88
N GLN A 35 2.13 -3.88 -5.79
CA GLN A 35 2.94 -4.63 -6.73
C GLN A 35 4.00 -5.44 -5.98
N SER A 36 4.43 -6.54 -6.58
CA SER A 36 5.51 -7.37 -6.09
C SER A 36 6.73 -7.17 -6.98
N VAL A 37 7.87 -6.85 -6.37
CA VAL A 37 9.15 -6.74 -7.07
C VAL A 37 10.03 -7.90 -6.62
N ALA A 38 10.54 -8.67 -7.58
CA ALA A 38 11.48 -9.74 -7.28
C ALA A 38 12.80 -9.15 -6.78
N ILE A 39 13.26 -9.61 -5.62
CA ILE A 39 14.55 -9.25 -5.04
C ILE A 39 15.57 -10.26 -5.52
N GLY A 40 16.67 -9.78 -6.12
CA GLY A 40 17.75 -10.63 -6.61
C GLY A 40 19.13 -9.98 -6.49
N ALA A 41 20.12 -10.60 -7.13
CA ALA A 41 21.52 -10.17 -7.13
C ALA A 41 21.81 -8.86 -7.87
N SER A 42 20.85 -8.37 -8.66
CA SER A 42 20.94 -7.10 -9.35
C SER A 42 19.86 -6.15 -8.84
N SER A 43 20.12 -4.85 -8.93
CA SER A 43 19.13 -3.84 -8.58
C SER A 43 17.96 -3.93 -9.56
N VAL A 44 16.75 -4.13 -9.05
CA VAL A 44 15.50 -4.13 -9.81
C VAL A 44 14.60 -3.04 -9.25
N GLN A 45 13.89 -2.33 -10.13
CA GLN A 45 12.99 -1.24 -9.74
C GLN A 45 11.51 -1.61 -9.94
N SER A 46 10.66 -1.04 -9.08
CA SER A 46 9.21 -1.08 -9.20
C SER A 46 8.72 -0.26 -10.40
N ALA A 47 7.44 -0.42 -10.75
CA ALA A 47 6.71 0.58 -11.52
C ALA A 47 6.57 1.89 -10.71
N SER A 48 6.33 3.02 -11.40
CA SER A 48 6.17 4.34 -10.78
C SER A 48 4.97 4.40 -9.85
N ILE A 49 5.13 5.11 -8.73
CA ILE A 49 4.12 5.23 -7.68
C ILE A 49 3.55 6.65 -7.72
N ASN A 50 2.27 6.77 -8.06
CA ASN A 50 1.62 8.07 -8.26
C ASN A 50 0.96 8.65 -6.98
N THR A 51 1.44 8.23 -5.81
CA THR A 51 1.01 8.70 -4.48
C THR A 51 2.18 9.28 -3.70
N ARG A 52 1.90 10.01 -2.61
CA ARG A 52 2.94 10.58 -1.73
C ARG A 52 3.38 9.66 -0.60
N THR A 53 2.72 8.50 -0.45
CA THR A 53 3.02 7.53 0.60
C THR A 53 3.10 6.15 0.00
N VAL A 54 4.09 5.38 0.44
CA VAL A 54 4.28 3.97 0.08
C VAL A 54 4.49 3.14 1.34
N ARG A 55 3.88 1.96 1.38
CA ARG A 55 4.15 0.90 2.36
C ARG A 55 5.07 -0.14 1.73
N LEU A 56 6.16 -0.46 2.40
CA LEU A 56 7.10 -1.50 2.01
C LEU A 56 7.07 -2.65 3.02
N CYS A 57 7.21 -3.88 2.51
CA CYS A 57 7.43 -5.08 3.31
C CYS A 57 8.21 -6.09 2.48
N SER A 58 9.23 -6.71 3.05
CA SER A 58 10.11 -7.64 2.35
C SER A 58 10.08 -9.03 2.99
N THR A 59 10.26 -10.08 2.17
CA THR A 59 10.43 -11.46 2.67
C THR A 59 11.85 -11.76 3.16
N VAL A 60 12.82 -10.90 2.83
CA VAL A 60 14.25 -11.04 3.16
C VAL A 60 14.85 -9.67 3.48
N ASP A 61 16.02 -9.64 4.13
CA ASP A 61 16.76 -8.40 4.29
C ASP A 61 17.16 -7.85 2.91
N VAL A 62 16.83 -6.58 2.67
CA VAL A 62 16.95 -5.97 1.35
C VAL A 62 17.45 -4.53 1.44
N TYR A 63 18.32 -4.14 0.53
CA TYR A 63 18.72 -2.75 0.34
C TYR A 63 17.71 -2.05 -0.58
N ILE A 64 17.24 -0.87 -0.20
CA ILE A 64 16.24 -0.08 -0.95
C ILE A 64 16.71 1.33 -1.28
N ALA A 65 16.27 1.85 -2.43
CA ALA A 65 16.50 3.22 -2.88
C ALA A 65 15.25 3.82 -3.55
N PHE A 66 15.10 5.15 -3.50
CA PHE A 66 13.94 5.90 -4.00
C PHE A 66 14.37 6.90 -5.08
N GLY A 67 13.51 7.15 -6.08
CA GLY A 67 13.72 8.19 -7.09
C GLY A 67 13.05 7.88 -8.43
N ASP A 68 13.32 8.67 -9.47
CA ASP A 68 12.72 8.46 -10.81
C ASP A 68 13.31 7.24 -11.55
N ASN A 69 14.61 7.01 -11.36
CA ASN A 69 15.35 5.86 -11.86
C ASN A 69 16.38 5.38 -10.81
N PRO A 70 15.92 4.88 -9.66
CA PRO A 70 16.80 4.55 -8.54
C PRO A 70 17.59 3.27 -8.81
N VAL A 71 18.77 3.18 -8.20
CA VAL A 71 19.59 1.97 -8.17
C VAL A 71 19.95 1.67 -6.73
N ALA A 72 19.48 0.53 -6.21
CA ALA A 72 19.85 0.07 -4.88
C ALA A 72 21.25 -0.55 -4.93
N THR A 73 22.06 -0.23 -3.92
CA THR A 73 23.44 -0.73 -3.75
C THR A 73 23.60 -1.30 -2.35
N GLY A 74 24.72 -1.99 -2.09
CA GLY A 74 25.06 -2.52 -0.76
C GLY A 74 25.26 -1.46 0.34
N ALA A 75 25.23 -0.18 -0.02
CA ALA A 75 25.29 0.96 0.91
C ALA A 75 23.95 1.72 1.02
N SER A 76 22.91 1.28 0.31
CA SER A 76 21.58 1.89 0.40
C SER A 76 20.88 1.53 1.72
N MET A 77 19.72 2.13 1.98
CA MET A 77 18.96 1.88 3.20
C MET A 77 18.57 0.41 3.32
N LEU A 78 18.80 -0.20 4.48
CA LEU A 78 18.38 -1.57 4.77
C LEU A 78 16.91 -1.58 5.22
N LEU A 79 16.10 -2.44 4.61
CA LEU A 79 14.78 -2.83 5.11
C LEU A 79 14.87 -4.29 5.61
N PRO A 80 14.69 -4.54 6.92
CA PRO A 80 14.74 -5.88 7.47
C PRO A 80 13.62 -6.79 6.96
N ALA A 81 13.88 -8.11 6.91
CA ALA A 81 12.88 -9.11 6.58
C ALA A 81 11.67 -9.05 7.53
N GLY A 82 10.46 -9.09 6.98
CA GLY A 82 9.20 -9.07 7.74
C GLY A 82 8.84 -7.71 8.35
N ALA A 83 9.72 -6.70 8.27
CA ALA A 83 9.41 -5.35 8.72
C ALA A 83 8.43 -4.66 7.77
N VAL A 84 7.56 -3.83 8.35
CA VAL A 84 6.63 -2.98 7.60
C VAL A 84 6.97 -1.54 7.87
N GLU A 85 7.30 -0.79 6.81
CA GLU A 85 7.59 0.64 6.90
C GLU A 85 6.74 1.45 5.93
N TYR A 86 6.42 2.68 6.32
CA TYR A 86 5.74 3.66 5.49
C TYR A 86 6.67 4.84 5.24
N PHE A 87 6.84 5.20 3.97
CA PHE A 87 7.68 6.31 3.55
C PHE A 87 6.86 7.39 2.85
N GLN A 88 7.25 8.65 3.04
CA GLN A 88 6.86 9.70 2.10
C GLN A 88 7.80 9.70 0.89
N ILE A 89 7.22 9.87 -0.29
CA ILE A 89 7.94 9.91 -1.57
C ILE A 89 7.37 11.02 -2.44
N ASP A 90 8.14 11.45 -3.44
CA ASP A 90 7.61 12.26 -4.53
C ASP A 90 6.79 11.39 -5.49
N LYS A 91 5.69 11.95 -6.00
CA LYS A 91 4.84 11.26 -6.97
C LYS A 91 5.65 10.96 -8.24
N GLY A 92 5.51 9.74 -8.74
CA GLY A 92 6.26 9.26 -9.90
C GLY A 92 7.51 8.47 -9.50
N SER A 93 7.96 8.57 -8.25
CA SER A 93 9.10 7.80 -7.74
C SER A 93 8.86 6.30 -7.86
N LYS A 94 9.94 5.57 -8.10
CA LYS A 94 10.04 4.11 -8.03
C LYS A 94 10.84 3.73 -6.80
N ILE A 95 10.79 2.44 -6.49
CA ILE A 95 11.57 1.81 -5.43
C ILE A 95 12.49 0.78 -6.08
N ALA A 96 13.79 0.92 -5.90
CA ALA A 96 14.75 -0.10 -6.28
C ALA A 96 15.06 -1.01 -5.09
N CYS A 97 15.32 -2.28 -5.36
CA CYS A 97 15.71 -3.27 -4.38
C CYS A 97 16.92 -4.10 -4.85
N LEU A 98 17.80 -4.44 -3.90
CA LEU A 98 18.93 -5.34 -4.10
C LEU A 98 19.03 -6.29 -2.90
N ARG A 99 19.21 -7.60 -3.15
CA ARG A 99 19.34 -8.58 -2.06
C ARG A 99 20.54 -8.25 -1.16
N VAL A 100 20.39 -8.48 0.13
CA VAL A 100 21.54 -8.57 1.04
C VAL A 100 22.23 -9.93 0.86
N PHE A 101 21.46 -11.02 0.93
CA PHE A 101 22.00 -12.37 0.85
C PHE A 101 21.10 -13.35 0.06
N ALA A 102 19.81 -13.42 0.39
CA ALA A 102 18.86 -14.32 -0.26
C ALA A 102 17.94 -13.59 -1.23
N ASP A 103 17.49 -14.29 -2.26
CA ASP A 103 16.43 -13.80 -3.14
C ASP A 103 15.09 -13.77 -2.40
N GLY A 104 14.15 -12.95 -2.90
CA GLY A 104 12.87 -12.77 -2.22
C GLY A 104 11.89 -11.90 -2.98
N THR A 105 10.94 -11.33 -2.27
CA THR A 105 9.95 -10.41 -2.84
C THR A 105 9.78 -9.18 -1.96
N LEU A 106 9.82 -8.01 -2.59
CA LEU A 106 9.43 -6.74 -1.99
C LEU A 106 7.98 -6.44 -2.37
N SER A 107 7.10 -6.36 -1.37
CA SER A 107 5.74 -5.84 -1.52
C SER A 107 5.78 -4.31 -1.46
N VAL A 108 5.49 -3.66 -2.58
CA VAL A 108 5.41 -2.20 -2.71
C VAL A 108 3.96 -1.79 -2.84
N SER A 109 3.43 -1.05 -1.87
CA SER A 109 2.00 -0.65 -1.88
C SER A 109 1.83 0.85 -1.78
N ALA A 110 1.19 1.44 -2.79
CA ALA A 110 0.79 2.84 -2.77
C ALA A 110 -0.27 3.06 -1.69
N ALA A 111 -0.08 4.06 -0.83
CA ALA A 111 -0.95 4.32 0.30
C ALA A 111 -1.35 5.79 0.41
N ARG A 112 -2.38 6.05 1.21
CA ARG A 112 -2.77 7.38 1.68
C ARG A 112 -3.01 7.32 3.19
N ILE A 113 -2.36 8.22 3.92
CA ILE A 113 -2.56 8.51 5.36
C ILE A 113 -3.24 9.87 5.46
#